data_AF-A0A1Y2C3Z9-F1
#
_entry.id   AF-A0A1Y2C3Z9-F1
#
_cell.length_a   1.000
_cell.length_b   1.000
_cell.length_c   1.000
_cell.angle_alpha   90.00
_cell.angle_beta   90.00
_cell.angle_gamma   90.00
#
_symmetry.space_group_name_H-M   'P 1'
#
loop_
_entity.id
_entity.type
_entity.pdbx_description
1 polymer ?
#
loop_
_entity_poly.entity_id
_entity_poly.type
_entity_poly.pdbx_seq_one_letter_code
_entity_poly.pdbx_strand_id
1 'polypeptide(L)'
;MSLAPLPPRSAAQSIQLPQHLDAVRSKLVHLIDALSTLLSQLHYLSLSTPEPTSQNPGILSYPDLLTRYNLLLSHFVSLSSLLSSVGDPREVERRKEDRGRDEKRERWEGSLVVPAVQVEEQQDWIVGMLLRTKQTPPVEAHLATLLASLPPSFTHPTTSLASLTAHSTLTTAASTRINLLKDSLDGEEWDWRGRVEVDDHEDEEEEDDETARRRKEEKEREERVKEVRERRKWSLQEVATFQRTGKPPAHVVLERERRRKAEEEKGKGETEAIVVD
;
A
#
# COMPACT_ATOMS: atom_id res chain seq x y z
N MET A 1 18.25 -48.59 -48.80
CA MET A 1 18.27 -47.17 -48.40
C MET A 1 18.06 -47.10 -46.90
N SER A 2 19.10 -46.73 -46.15
CA SER A 2 19.11 -46.69 -44.68
C SER A 2 18.65 -45.30 -44.22
N LEU A 3 17.62 -45.24 -43.39
CA LEU A 3 17.17 -44.00 -42.73
C LEU A 3 18.18 -43.64 -41.63
N ALA A 4 18.67 -42.40 -41.64
CA ALA A 4 19.58 -41.89 -40.62
C ALA A 4 18.92 -41.91 -39.22
N PRO A 5 19.66 -42.25 -38.15
CA PRO A 5 19.10 -42.26 -36.81
C PRO A 5 18.89 -40.83 -36.31
N LEU A 6 17.72 -40.58 -35.70
CA LEU A 6 17.40 -39.32 -35.03
C LEU A 6 18.44 -39.04 -33.92
N PRO A 7 18.86 -37.78 -33.72
CA PRO A 7 19.84 -37.46 -32.69
C PRO A 7 19.30 -37.78 -31.29
N PRO A 8 20.17 -38.16 -30.35
CA PRO A 8 19.76 -38.50 -28.99
C PRO A 8 19.14 -37.28 -28.31
N ARG A 9 18.01 -37.53 -27.65
CA ARG A 9 17.24 -36.58 -26.84
C ARG A 9 18.16 -35.93 -25.81
N SER A 10 18.63 -34.73 -26.11
CA SER A 10 19.41 -33.91 -25.18
C SER A 10 18.66 -33.79 -23.87
N ALA A 11 19.40 -34.02 -22.79
CA ALA A 11 19.02 -33.87 -21.40
C ALA A 11 18.07 -32.70 -21.17
N ALA A 12 17.14 -32.90 -20.24
CA ALA A 12 16.28 -31.90 -19.62
C ALA A 12 16.98 -30.53 -19.58
N GLN A 13 16.69 -29.71 -20.59
CA GLN A 13 17.01 -28.30 -20.52
C GLN A 13 16.24 -27.81 -19.30
N SER A 14 16.96 -27.28 -18.31
CA SER A 14 16.32 -26.52 -17.25
C SER A 14 15.40 -25.53 -17.94
N ILE A 15 14.09 -25.74 -17.82
CA ILE A 15 13.10 -24.81 -18.35
C ILE A 15 13.26 -23.57 -17.46
N GLN A 16 14.18 -22.68 -17.83
CA GLN A 16 14.21 -21.34 -17.28
C GLN A 16 12.87 -20.74 -17.69
N LEU A 17 11.95 -20.65 -16.73
CA LEU A 17 10.72 -19.92 -16.95
C LEU A 17 11.13 -18.51 -17.38
N PRO A 18 10.54 -17.97 -18.45
CA PRO A 18 10.71 -16.56 -18.80
C PRO A 18 10.55 -15.71 -17.54
N GLN A 19 11.49 -14.79 -17.25
CA GLN A 19 11.48 -13.98 -16.01
C GLN A 19 10.13 -13.27 -15.76
N HIS A 20 9.39 -12.97 -16.83
CA HIS A 20 8.06 -12.37 -16.76
C HIS A 20 6.98 -13.33 -16.22
N LEU A 21 7.08 -14.63 -16.51
CA LEU A 21 6.21 -15.65 -15.93
C LEU A 21 6.49 -15.84 -14.43
N ASP A 22 7.74 -15.68 -13.98
CA ASP A 22 8.06 -15.74 -12.55
C ASP A 22 7.43 -14.59 -11.77
N ALA A 23 7.37 -13.37 -12.34
CA ALA A 23 6.67 -12.25 -11.73
C ALA A 23 5.15 -12.49 -11.63
N VAL A 24 4.54 -13.01 -12.69
CA VAL A 24 3.11 -13.40 -12.70
C VAL A 24 2.85 -14.51 -11.69
N ARG A 25 3.68 -15.56 -11.67
CA ARG A 25 3.60 -16.66 -10.73
C ARG A 25 3.69 -16.16 -9.29
N SER A 26 4.66 -15.31 -8.98
CA SER A 26 4.81 -14.74 -7.64
C SER A 26 3.56 -13.97 -7.22
N LYS A 27 2.98 -13.14 -8.10
CA LYS A 27 1.75 -12.41 -7.77
C LYS A 27 0.53 -13.32 -7.61
N LEU A 28 0.42 -14.37 -8.43
CA LEU A 28 -0.63 -15.39 -8.26
C LEU A 28 -0.51 -16.10 -6.91
N VAL A 29 0.70 -16.47 -6.49
CA VAL A 29 0.94 -17.09 -5.17
C VAL A 29 0.49 -16.14 -4.05
N HIS A 30 0.91 -14.88 -4.06
CA HIS A 30 0.47 -13.92 -3.05
C HIS A 30 -1.06 -13.73 -3.00
N LEU A 31 -1.72 -13.73 -4.16
CA LEU A 31 -3.18 -13.62 -4.24
C LEU A 31 -3.86 -14.88 -3.70
N ILE A 32 -3.34 -16.07 -4.01
CA ILE A 32 -3.82 -17.34 -3.46
C ILE A 32 -3.64 -17.35 -1.94
N ASP A 33 -2.46 -16.98 -1.42
CA ASP A 33 -2.20 -16.94 0.02
C ASP A 33 -3.15 -15.98 0.76
N ALA A 34 -3.39 -14.80 0.18
CA ALA A 34 -4.35 -13.83 0.73
C ALA A 34 -5.78 -14.37 0.74
N LEU A 35 -6.22 -15.03 -0.34
CA LEU A 35 -7.54 -15.67 -0.43
C LEU A 35 -7.68 -16.84 0.55
N SER A 36 -6.70 -17.72 0.60
CA SER A 36 -6.67 -18.86 1.53
C SER A 36 -6.70 -18.40 2.98
N THR A 37 -5.97 -17.33 3.31
CA THR A 37 -6.01 -16.72 4.64
C THR A 37 -7.41 -16.20 4.96
N LEU A 38 -8.03 -15.43 4.06
CA LEU A 38 -9.40 -14.92 4.25
C LEU A 38 -10.41 -16.07 4.41
N LEU A 39 -10.35 -17.09 3.54
CA LEU A 39 -11.24 -18.25 3.59
C LEU A 39 -11.06 -19.04 4.88
N SER A 40 -9.82 -19.28 5.32
CA SER A 40 -9.54 -20.00 6.57
C SER A 40 -10.13 -19.29 7.79
N GLN A 41 -10.11 -17.95 7.80
CA GLN A 41 -10.66 -17.15 8.88
C GLN A 41 -12.18 -17.12 8.85
N LEU A 42 -12.79 -16.95 7.67
CA LEU A 42 -14.24 -17.03 7.51
C LEU A 42 -14.75 -18.41 7.93
N HIS A 43 -14.03 -19.47 7.54
CA HIS A 43 -14.36 -20.85 7.91
C HIS A 43 -14.16 -21.11 9.41
N TYR A 44 -13.07 -20.60 10.00
CA TYR A 44 -12.84 -20.68 11.44
C TYR A 44 -13.96 -19.99 12.23
N LEU A 45 -14.36 -18.79 11.84
CA LEU A 45 -15.44 -18.06 12.48
C LEU A 45 -16.78 -18.79 12.31
N SER A 46 -17.04 -19.35 11.12
CA SER A 46 -18.24 -20.15 10.86
C SER A 46 -18.32 -21.43 11.70
N LEU A 47 -17.18 -22.04 12.08
CA LEU A 47 -17.13 -23.29 12.83
C LEU A 47 -16.98 -23.10 14.35
N SER A 48 -16.39 -21.99 14.79
CA SER A 48 -16.04 -21.74 16.20
C SER A 48 -17.15 -21.05 16.99
N THR A 49 -18.14 -20.43 16.34
CA THR A 49 -19.29 -19.82 17.02
C THR A 49 -20.54 -20.69 16.87
N PRO A 50 -20.94 -21.45 17.91
CA PRO A 50 -22.15 -22.29 17.85
C PRO A 50 -23.45 -21.48 17.86
N GLU A 51 -23.42 -20.21 18.29
CA GLU A 51 -24.52 -19.26 18.12
C GLU A 51 -23.97 -17.86 17.79
N PRO A 52 -24.41 -17.23 16.69
CA PRO A 52 -24.07 -15.84 16.41
C PRO A 52 -24.71 -14.95 17.48
N THR A 53 -23.88 -14.24 18.24
CA THR A 53 -24.33 -13.23 19.20
C THR A 53 -24.09 -11.83 18.65
N SER A 54 -24.77 -10.82 19.19
CA SER A 54 -24.52 -9.41 18.81
C SER A 54 -23.07 -8.96 19.05
N GLN A 55 -22.34 -9.67 19.91
CA GLN A 55 -20.92 -9.42 20.21
C GLN A 55 -19.95 -10.24 19.35
N ASN A 56 -20.39 -11.38 18.82
CA ASN A 56 -19.61 -12.24 17.91
C ASN A 56 -20.52 -12.74 16.78
N PRO A 57 -20.62 -11.98 15.68
CA PRO A 57 -21.56 -12.29 14.60
C PRO A 57 -21.13 -13.49 13.72
N GLY A 58 -20.08 -14.23 14.09
CA GLY A 58 -19.55 -15.34 13.28
C GLY A 58 -18.93 -14.90 11.95
N ILE A 59 -18.71 -13.60 11.78
CA ILE A 59 -18.08 -12.97 10.62
C ILE A 59 -17.03 -11.97 11.07
N LEU A 60 -16.05 -11.70 10.19
CA LEU A 60 -15.05 -10.66 10.43
C LEU A 60 -15.74 -9.30 10.63
N SER A 61 -15.12 -8.44 11.43
CA SER A 61 -15.58 -7.05 11.54
C SER A 61 -15.53 -6.37 10.17
N TYR A 62 -16.44 -5.44 9.91
CA TYR A 62 -16.43 -4.68 8.65
C TYR A 62 -15.08 -4.03 8.30
N PRO A 63 -14.35 -3.35 9.22
CA PRO A 63 -13.04 -2.80 8.89
C PRO A 63 -12.00 -3.89 8.55
N ASP A 64 -12.05 -5.06 9.21
CA ASP A 64 -11.16 -6.18 8.88
C ASP A 64 -11.50 -6.79 7.52
N LEU A 65 -12.78 -6.89 7.18
CA LEU A 65 -13.20 -7.37 5.86
C LEU A 65 -12.76 -6.40 4.77
N LEU A 66 -12.95 -5.09 4.98
CA LEU A 66 -12.59 -4.04 4.04
C LEU A 66 -11.08 -4.01 3.79
N THR A 67 -10.26 -4.08 4.85
CA THR A 67 -8.79 -4.11 4.72
C THR A 67 -8.32 -5.34 3.94
N ARG A 68 -8.90 -6.51 4.19
CA ARG A 68 -8.60 -7.74 3.44
C ARG A 68 -9.04 -7.65 1.98
N TYR A 69 -10.20 -7.06 1.72
CA TYR A 69 -10.67 -6.83 0.36
C TYR A 69 -9.77 -5.87 -0.41
N ASN A 70 -9.35 -4.77 0.23
CA ASN A 70 -8.41 -3.81 -0.36
C ASN A 70 -7.04 -4.44 -0.64
N LEU A 71 -6.59 -5.36 0.21
CA LEU A 71 -5.37 -6.14 -0.04
C LEU A 71 -5.52 -7.02 -1.30
N LEU A 72 -6.64 -7.76 -1.41
CA LEU A 72 -6.95 -8.57 -2.59
C LEU A 72 -7.03 -7.71 -3.86
N LEU A 73 -7.69 -6.56 -3.78
CA LEU A 73 -7.78 -5.60 -4.87
C LEU A 73 -6.39 -5.12 -5.30
N SER A 74 -5.51 -4.81 -4.34
CA SER A 74 -4.13 -4.39 -4.63
C SER A 74 -3.33 -5.48 -5.35
N HIS A 75 -3.48 -6.74 -4.93
CA HIS A 75 -2.86 -7.89 -5.63
C HIS A 75 -3.43 -8.07 -7.03
N PHE A 76 -4.75 -7.94 -7.20
CA PHE A 76 -5.42 -8.05 -8.49
C PHE A 76 -4.97 -6.96 -9.47
N VAL A 77 -4.93 -5.70 -9.03
CA VAL A 77 -4.45 -4.58 -9.84
C VAL A 77 -2.98 -4.77 -10.22
N SER A 78 -2.14 -5.21 -9.29
CA SER A 78 -0.74 -5.53 -9.57
C SER A 78 -0.58 -6.66 -10.59
N LEU A 79 -1.44 -7.68 -10.55
CA LEU A 79 -1.45 -8.76 -11.54
C LEU A 79 -1.91 -8.25 -12.91
N SER A 80 -2.97 -7.42 -12.94
CA SER A 80 -3.47 -6.82 -14.17
C SER A 80 -2.42 -5.95 -14.86
N SER A 81 -1.62 -5.17 -14.12
CA SER A 81 -0.52 -4.35 -14.65
C SER A 81 0.63 -5.18 -15.24
N LEU A 82 0.82 -6.43 -14.79
CA LEU A 82 1.80 -7.36 -15.38
C LEU A 82 1.27 -8.01 -16.66
N LEU A 83 -0.03 -8.29 -16.71
CA LEU A 83 -0.67 -8.95 -17.85
C LEU A 83 -1.07 -7.98 -18.96
N SER A 84 -1.31 -6.72 -18.61
CA SER A 84 -1.70 -5.68 -19.55
C SER A 84 -1.12 -4.35 -19.08
N SER A 85 -0.77 -3.50 -20.05
CA SER A 85 -0.40 -2.13 -19.76
C SER A 85 -1.65 -1.23 -19.55
N VAL A 86 -2.88 -1.78 -19.65
CA VAL A 86 -4.15 -1.04 -19.51
C VAL A 86 -4.37 -0.67 -18.04
N GLY A 87 -4.53 0.62 -17.75
CA GLY A 87 -4.80 1.14 -16.41
C GLY A 87 -3.58 1.57 -15.60
N ASP A 88 -2.35 1.36 -16.10
CA ASP A 88 -1.14 1.92 -15.48
C ASP A 88 -0.87 3.33 -16.05
N PRO A 89 -1.03 4.41 -15.27
CA PRO A 89 -0.85 5.77 -15.76
C PRO A 89 0.55 6.02 -16.33
N ARG A 90 1.58 5.33 -15.80
CA ARG A 90 2.97 5.47 -16.28
C ARG A 90 3.18 4.82 -17.64
N GLU A 91 2.44 3.76 -17.95
CA GLU A 91 2.51 3.11 -19.26
C GLU A 91 1.51 3.70 -20.26
N VAL A 92 0.43 4.31 -19.79
CA VAL A 92 -0.50 5.11 -20.62
C VAL A 92 0.22 6.32 -21.25
N GLU A 93 1.14 6.97 -20.54
CA GLU A 93 1.98 8.04 -21.11
C GLU A 93 2.91 7.51 -22.22
N ARG A 94 3.56 6.37 -22.01
CA ARG A 94 4.44 5.73 -23.03
C ARG A 94 3.66 5.29 -24.28
N ARG A 95 2.43 4.80 -24.12
CA ARG A 95 1.56 4.42 -25.26
C ARG A 95 1.11 5.58 -26.14
N LYS A 96 1.11 6.82 -25.62
CA LYS A 96 0.80 7.99 -26.46
C LYS A 96 1.89 8.23 -27.51
N GLU A 97 3.12 7.83 -27.22
CA GLU A 97 4.25 7.88 -28.16
C GLU A 97 4.25 6.65 -29.07
N ASP A 98 4.04 5.45 -28.52
CA ASP A 98 4.03 4.18 -29.26
C ASP A 98 2.61 3.72 -29.64
N ARG A 99 2.02 4.34 -30.66
CA ARG A 99 0.81 3.92 -31.43
C ARG A 99 -0.09 2.82 -30.80
N GLY A 100 -0.60 3.04 -29.59
CA GLY A 100 -1.68 2.27 -28.97
C GLY A 100 -1.53 0.74 -28.86
N ARG A 101 -0.34 0.16 -29.07
CA ARG A 101 -0.13 -1.29 -28.96
C ARG A 101 0.26 -1.67 -27.54
N ASP A 102 -0.42 -2.67 -26.97
CA ASP A 102 -0.09 -3.23 -25.67
C ASP A 102 0.93 -4.35 -25.87
N GLU A 103 2.23 -4.01 -25.85
CA GLU A 103 3.31 -4.98 -26.05
C GLU A 103 3.25 -6.14 -25.05
N LYS A 104 2.82 -5.87 -23.81
CA LYS A 104 2.65 -6.92 -22.79
C LYS A 104 1.54 -7.89 -23.21
N ARG A 105 0.41 -7.36 -23.68
CA ARG A 105 -0.71 -8.18 -24.16
C ARG A 105 -0.33 -8.99 -25.40
N GLU A 106 0.27 -8.37 -26.41
CA GLU A 106 0.71 -9.06 -27.63
C GLU A 106 1.68 -10.21 -27.33
N ARG A 107 2.56 -10.01 -26.33
CA ARG A 107 3.49 -11.03 -25.88
C ARG A 107 2.80 -12.25 -25.24
N TRP A 108 1.71 -12.03 -24.50
CA TRP A 108 0.91 -13.11 -23.94
C TRP A 108 0.04 -13.80 -25.00
N GLU A 109 -0.53 -13.03 -25.93
CA GLU A 109 -1.35 -13.56 -27.03
C GLU A 109 -0.54 -14.41 -28.00
N GLY A 110 0.75 -14.10 -28.19
CA GLY A 110 1.68 -14.92 -28.98
C GLY A 110 2.20 -16.16 -28.26
N SER A 111 1.91 -16.34 -26.97
CA SER A 111 2.44 -17.44 -26.16
C SER A 111 1.48 -18.62 -26.14
N LEU A 112 1.85 -19.73 -26.79
CA LEU A 112 1.10 -20.99 -26.72
C LEU A 112 1.61 -21.85 -25.55
N VAL A 113 0.69 -22.32 -24.71
CA VAL A 113 1.01 -23.24 -23.60
C VAL A 113 0.58 -24.66 -24.00
N VAL A 114 1.55 -25.58 -24.04
CA VAL A 114 1.35 -27.00 -24.38
C VAL A 114 2.07 -27.86 -23.35
N PRO A 115 1.55 -29.05 -23.00
CA PRO A 115 2.26 -29.98 -22.14
C PRO A 115 3.64 -30.33 -22.71
N ALA A 116 4.68 -30.17 -21.90
CA ALA A 116 6.06 -30.45 -22.32
C ALA A 116 6.37 -31.96 -22.43
N VAL A 117 5.56 -32.80 -21.78
CA VAL A 117 5.69 -34.26 -21.73
C VAL A 117 4.39 -34.89 -22.18
N GLN A 118 4.47 -36.03 -22.86
CA GLN A 118 3.29 -36.85 -23.16
C GLN A 118 2.63 -37.26 -21.85
N VAL A 119 1.35 -36.91 -21.71
CA VAL A 119 0.55 -37.23 -20.53
C VAL A 119 -0.20 -38.53 -20.79
N GLU A 120 -0.27 -39.38 -19.77
CA GLU A 120 -1.05 -40.62 -19.83
C GLU A 120 -2.54 -40.30 -20.04
N GLU A 121 -3.25 -41.11 -20.84
CA GLU A 121 -4.67 -40.87 -21.16
C GLU A 121 -5.56 -40.74 -19.90
N GLN A 122 -5.19 -41.40 -18.81
CA GLN A 122 -5.90 -41.34 -17.52
C GLN A 122 -5.80 -39.98 -16.82
N GLN A 123 -4.79 -39.17 -17.15
CA GLN A 123 -4.54 -37.84 -16.57
C GLN A 123 -4.85 -36.70 -17.55
N ASP A 124 -5.24 -37.02 -18.79
CA ASP A 124 -5.52 -36.02 -19.84
C ASP A 124 -6.64 -35.05 -19.44
N TRP A 125 -7.63 -35.51 -18.67
CA TRP A 125 -8.69 -34.65 -18.14
C TRP A 125 -8.18 -33.55 -17.20
N ILE A 126 -7.11 -33.81 -16.43
CA ILE A 126 -6.50 -32.83 -15.52
C ILE A 126 -5.83 -31.74 -16.34
N VAL A 127 -5.09 -32.14 -17.38
CA VAL A 127 -4.44 -31.21 -18.31
C VAL A 127 -5.48 -30.36 -19.01
N GLY A 128 -6.56 -30.98 -19.49
CA GLY A 128 -7.70 -30.28 -20.08
C GLY A 128 -8.33 -29.26 -19.13
N MET A 129 -8.41 -29.56 -17.83
CA MET A 129 -8.87 -28.60 -16.83
C MET A 129 -7.86 -27.48 -16.55
N LEU A 130 -6.56 -27.79 -16.46
CA LEU A 130 -5.50 -26.81 -16.16
C LEU A 130 -5.25 -25.84 -17.32
N LEU A 131 -5.39 -26.31 -18.56
CA LEU A 131 -5.24 -25.50 -19.77
C LEU A 131 -6.58 -24.93 -20.28
N ARG A 132 -7.66 -25.07 -19.50
CA ARG A 132 -8.97 -24.56 -19.86
C ARG A 132 -8.94 -23.03 -19.96
N THR A 133 -9.34 -22.50 -21.11
CA THR A 133 -9.54 -21.06 -21.36
C THR A 133 -11.01 -20.64 -21.33
N LYS A 134 -11.94 -21.60 -21.30
CA LYS A 134 -13.38 -21.31 -21.19
C LYS A 134 -13.68 -20.65 -19.85
N GLN A 135 -14.43 -19.56 -19.91
CA GLN A 135 -14.86 -18.81 -18.75
C GLN A 135 -15.75 -19.67 -17.83
N THR A 136 -15.94 -19.20 -16.61
CA THR A 136 -16.87 -19.83 -15.66
C THR A 136 -18.31 -19.46 -16.02
N PRO A 137 -19.28 -20.39 -15.92
CA PRO A 137 -20.68 -20.13 -16.25
C PRO A 137 -21.31 -18.84 -15.66
N PRO A 138 -21.07 -18.47 -14.38
CA PRO A 138 -21.63 -17.22 -13.84
C PRO A 138 -21.07 -15.97 -14.54
N VAL A 139 -19.82 -16.01 -14.98
CA VAL A 139 -19.18 -14.90 -15.72
C VAL A 139 -19.78 -14.80 -17.13
N GLU A 140 -19.97 -15.93 -17.82
CA GLU A 140 -20.58 -15.94 -19.15
C GLU A 140 -22.02 -15.40 -19.11
N ALA A 141 -22.81 -15.82 -18.12
CA ALA A 141 -24.18 -15.32 -17.91
C ALA A 141 -24.21 -13.81 -17.61
N HIS A 142 -23.27 -13.32 -16.80
CA HIS A 142 -23.16 -11.90 -16.49
C HIS A 142 -22.75 -11.09 -17.73
N LEU A 143 -21.79 -11.58 -18.52
CA LEU A 143 -21.39 -10.94 -19.77
C LEU A 143 -22.53 -10.90 -20.78
N ALA A 144 -23.32 -11.97 -20.92
CA ALA A 144 -24.48 -11.98 -21.79
C ALA A 144 -25.51 -10.92 -21.37
N THR A 145 -25.73 -10.75 -20.07
CA THR A 145 -26.62 -9.74 -19.50
C THR A 145 -26.10 -8.33 -19.75
N LEU A 146 -24.80 -8.10 -19.53
CA LEU A 146 -24.15 -6.82 -19.81
C LEU A 146 -24.25 -6.45 -21.29
N LEU A 147 -23.96 -7.41 -22.19
CA LEU A 147 -24.08 -7.22 -23.63
C LEU A 147 -25.51 -6.89 -24.06
N ALA A 148 -26.51 -7.53 -23.45
CA ALA A 148 -27.91 -7.23 -23.71
C ALA A 148 -28.35 -5.85 -23.17
N SER A 149 -27.69 -5.36 -22.12
CA SER A 149 -27.95 -4.04 -21.53
C SER A 149 -27.26 -2.87 -22.25
N LEU A 150 -26.40 -3.16 -23.23
CA LEU A 150 -25.66 -2.12 -23.93
C LEU A 150 -26.61 -1.20 -24.72
N PRO A 151 -26.42 0.14 -24.64
CA PRO A 151 -27.18 1.07 -25.45
C PRO A 151 -26.98 0.80 -26.96
N PRO A 152 -27.97 1.10 -27.81
CA PRO A 152 -27.90 0.86 -29.26
C PRO A 152 -26.79 1.65 -29.96
N SER A 153 -26.25 2.70 -29.33
CA SER A 153 -25.06 3.43 -29.82
C SER A 153 -23.78 2.59 -29.79
N PHE A 154 -23.72 1.57 -28.92
CA PHE A 154 -22.57 0.68 -28.76
C PHE A 154 -22.71 -0.65 -29.51
N THR A 155 -23.89 -0.96 -30.06
CA THR A 155 -24.12 -2.17 -30.88
C THR A 155 -23.60 -2.02 -32.31
N HIS A 156 -23.50 -0.80 -32.82
CA HIS A 156 -22.90 -0.51 -34.13
C HIS A 156 -21.40 -0.17 -33.98
N PRO A 157 -20.49 -0.85 -34.72
CA PRO A 157 -19.05 -0.75 -34.52
C PRO A 157 -18.50 0.65 -34.81
N THR A 158 -19.10 1.40 -35.75
CA THR A 158 -18.66 2.73 -36.16
C THR A 158 -19.02 3.82 -35.14
N THR A 159 -20.22 3.78 -34.55
CA THR A 159 -20.65 4.71 -33.50
C THR A 159 -20.07 4.35 -32.14
N SER A 160 -19.82 3.06 -31.89
CA SER A 160 -19.22 2.55 -30.65
C SER A 160 -17.80 3.08 -30.46
N LEU A 161 -16.95 3.01 -31.49
CA LEU A 161 -15.57 3.50 -31.41
C LEU A 161 -15.53 5.02 -31.17
N ALA A 162 -16.33 5.80 -31.91
CA ALA A 162 -16.40 7.25 -31.74
C ALA A 162 -16.94 7.65 -30.34
N SER A 163 -17.91 6.89 -29.81
CA SER A 163 -18.45 7.13 -28.47
C SER A 163 -17.44 6.75 -27.38
N LEU A 164 -16.68 5.68 -27.57
CA LEU A 164 -15.60 5.25 -26.67
C LEU A 164 -14.44 6.26 -26.64
N THR A 165 -14.04 6.79 -27.80
CA THR A 165 -13.00 7.83 -27.86
C THR A 165 -13.47 9.14 -27.25
N ALA A 166 -14.71 9.56 -27.52
CA ALA A 166 -15.29 10.73 -26.85
C ALA A 166 -15.31 10.54 -25.33
N HIS A 167 -15.76 9.38 -24.84
CA HIS A 167 -15.80 9.08 -23.42
C HIS A 167 -14.40 9.06 -22.79
N SER A 168 -13.39 8.48 -23.46
CA SER A 168 -12.02 8.45 -22.95
C SER A 168 -11.38 9.84 -22.90
N THR A 169 -11.68 10.71 -23.88
CA THR A 169 -11.23 12.11 -23.84
C THR A 169 -11.87 12.88 -22.68
N LEU A 170 -13.13 12.59 -22.36
CA LEU A 170 -13.85 13.25 -21.28
C LEU A 170 -13.34 12.79 -19.90
N THR A 171 -13.12 11.48 -19.71
CA THR A 171 -12.56 10.96 -18.45
C THR A 171 -11.13 11.45 -18.22
N THR A 172 -10.31 11.51 -19.27
CA THR A 172 -8.96 12.06 -19.16
C THR A 172 -8.99 13.55 -18.83
N ALA A 173 -9.82 14.35 -19.51
CA ALA A 173 -10.00 15.77 -19.19
C ALA A 173 -10.51 16.01 -17.75
N ALA A 174 -11.43 15.17 -17.27
CA ALA A 174 -11.91 15.23 -15.89
C ALA A 174 -10.78 14.90 -14.90
N SER A 175 -10.01 13.84 -15.16
CA SER A 175 -8.88 13.46 -14.30
C SER A 175 -7.80 14.53 -14.25
N THR A 176 -7.46 15.16 -15.38
CA THR A 176 -6.50 16.27 -15.42
C THR A 176 -7.03 17.48 -14.66
N ARG A 177 -8.33 17.79 -14.79
CA ARG A 177 -8.94 18.90 -14.04
C ARG A 177 -8.93 18.65 -12.54
N ILE A 178 -9.22 17.42 -12.10
CA ILE A 178 -9.16 17.05 -10.68
C ILE A 178 -7.72 17.15 -10.16
N ASN A 179 -6.74 16.68 -10.91
CA ASN A 179 -5.33 16.78 -10.50
C ASN A 179 -4.86 18.24 -10.47
N LEU A 180 -5.26 19.08 -11.43
CA LEU A 180 -4.96 20.52 -11.40
C LEU A 180 -5.61 21.22 -10.20
N LEU A 181 -6.82 20.84 -9.82
CA LEU A 181 -7.46 21.35 -8.61
C LEU A 181 -6.74 20.89 -7.34
N LYS A 182 -6.17 19.68 -7.36
CA LYS A 182 -5.37 19.14 -6.26
C LYS A 182 -4.03 19.86 -6.10
N ASP A 183 -3.43 20.30 -7.20
CA ASP A 183 -2.10 20.93 -7.21
C ASP A 183 -2.16 22.47 -7.04
N SER A 184 -3.37 23.04 -6.92
CA SER A 184 -3.72 24.48 -6.89
C SER A 184 -3.17 25.32 -8.06
N LEU A 185 -3.86 26.40 -8.42
CA LEU A 185 -3.37 27.33 -9.46
C LEU A 185 -2.18 28.19 -8.96
N ASP A 186 -1.96 28.22 -7.64
CA ASP A 186 -1.02 29.12 -6.97
C ASP A 186 0.23 28.41 -6.43
N GLY A 187 0.35 27.09 -6.65
CA GLY A 187 1.51 26.29 -6.22
C GLY A 187 1.53 25.93 -4.74
N GLU A 188 0.43 26.18 -4.03
CA GLU A 188 0.22 25.70 -2.67
C GLU A 188 -0.29 24.26 -2.70
N GLU A 189 0.47 23.33 -2.13
CA GLU A 189 0.06 21.93 -1.96
C GLU A 189 -1.20 21.90 -1.09
N TRP A 190 -2.29 21.32 -1.61
CA TRP A 190 -3.54 21.26 -0.88
C TRP A 190 -3.37 20.42 0.40
N ASP A 191 -3.16 21.09 1.53
CA ASP A 191 -3.02 20.45 2.83
C ASP A 191 -4.40 20.03 3.34
N TRP A 192 -4.87 18.88 2.87
CA TRP A 192 -6.10 18.23 3.33
C TRP A 192 -6.04 17.80 4.82
N ARG A 193 -4.86 17.86 5.45
CA ARG A 193 -4.67 17.68 6.91
C ARG A 193 -4.59 19.02 7.64
N GLY A 194 -4.43 20.12 6.92
CA GLY A 194 -4.55 21.47 7.42
C GLY A 194 -5.90 21.55 8.11
N ARG A 195 -5.88 21.70 9.43
CA ARG A 195 -7.10 22.01 10.16
C ARG A 195 -7.63 23.26 9.47
N VAL A 196 -8.88 23.22 9.03
CA VAL A 196 -9.59 24.41 8.57
C VAL A 196 -9.59 25.34 9.78
N GLU A 197 -8.56 26.17 9.88
CA GLU A 197 -8.66 27.44 10.59
C GLU A 197 -9.67 28.18 9.73
N VAL A 198 -10.92 28.13 10.20
CA VAL A 198 -11.93 29.03 9.68
C VAL A 198 -11.33 30.40 9.94
N ASP A 199 -10.88 31.06 8.88
CA ASP A 199 -10.64 32.49 8.90
C ASP A 199 -11.99 33.09 9.30
N ASP A 200 -12.17 33.27 10.60
CA ASP A 200 -13.18 34.15 11.16
C ASP A 200 -12.78 35.52 10.63
N HIS A 201 -13.39 35.86 9.49
CA HIS A 201 -13.21 37.13 8.84
C HIS A 201 -13.32 38.23 9.90
N GLU A 202 -12.31 39.10 9.84
CA GLU A 202 -12.15 40.41 10.44
C GLU A 202 -13.48 41.17 10.58
N ASP A 203 -14.27 40.84 11.60
CA ASP A 203 -15.14 41.81 12.25
C ASP A 203 -14.37 42.26 13.49
N GLU A 204 -13.96 43.54 13.48
CA GLU A 204 -13.44 44.27 14.63
C GLU A 204 -14.49 44.30 15.75
N GLU A 205 -14.73 43.18 16.43
CA GLU A 205 -15.52 43.13 17.65
C GLU A 205 -14.59 42.89 18.83
N GLU A 206 -14.72 43.78 19.82
CA GLU A 206 -13.95 43.87 21.05
C GLU A 206 -13.51 42.50 21.57
N GLU A 207 -12.19 42.36 21.79
CA GLU A 207 -11.55 41.17 22.34
C GLU A 207 -12.23 40.79 23.67
N ASP A 208 -13.22 39.92 23.60
CA ASP A 208 -14.05 39.54 24.74
C ASP A 208 -13.13 38.86 25.78
N ASP A 209 -13.17 39.35 27.03
CA ASP A 209 -12.26 38.99 28.14
C ASP A 209 -12.10 37.45 28.33
N GLU A 210 -13.05 36.67 27.84
CA GLU A 210 -13.04 35.21 27.87
C GLU A 210 -12.07 34.58 26.85
N THR A 211 -11.91 35.15 25.66
CA THR A 211 -10.97 34.65 24.64
C THR A 211 -9.52 34.91 25.02
N ALA A 212 -9.24 36.08 25.59
CA ALA A 212 -7.94 36.43 26.18
C ALA A 212 -7.58 35.51 27.36
N ARG A 213 -8.56 35.15 28.20
CA ARG A 213 -8.37 34.16 29.28
C ARG A 213 -8.04 32.77 28.75
N ARG A 214 -8.73 32.29 27.72
CA ARG A 214 -8.46 30.97 27.12
C ARG A 214 -7.07 30.90 26.49
N ARG A 215 -6.66 31.92 25.72
CA ARG A 215 -5.30 31.99 25.15
C ARG A 215 -4.22 32.01 26.23
N LYS A 216 -4.46 32.72 27.33
CA LYS A 216 -3.53 32.74 28.47
C LYS A 216 -3.44 31.40 29.18
N GLU A 217 -4.57 30.72 29.38
CA GLU A 217 -4.61 29.38 30.02
C GLU A 217 -3.97 28.30 29.13
N GLU A 218 -4.15 28.38 27.81
CA GLU A 218 -3.50 27.48 26.85
C GLU A 218 -1.98 27.67 26.84
N LYS A 219 -1.51 28.92 26.81
CA LYS A 219 -0.08 29.25 26.88
C LYS A 219 0.55 28.78 28.19
N GLU A 220 -0.15 28.94 29.32
CA GLU A 220 0.31 28.43 30.61
C GLU A 220 0.33 26.89 30.66
N ARG A 221 -0.64 26.24 30.00
CA ARG A 221 -0.67 24.78 29.87
C ARG A 221 0.48 24.25 29.02
N GLU A 222 0.81 24.92 27.92
CA GLU A 222 1.96 24.57 27.09
C GLU A 222 3.30 24.77 27.83
N GLU A 223 3.45 25.87 28.57
CA GLU A 223 4.63 26.08 29.41
C GLU A 223 4.76 25.02 30.50
N ARG A 224 3.66 24.65 31.18
CA ARG A 224 3.66 23.56 32.17
C ARG A 224 4.01 22.21 31.54
N VAL A 225 3.52 21.91 30.34
CA VAL A 225 3.88 20.66 29.64
C VAL A 225 5.34 20.65 29.21
N LYS A 226 5.87 21.80 28.77
CA LYS A 226 7.28 21.95 28.41
C LYS A 226 8.18 21.81 29.64
N GLU A 227 7.81 22.43 30.76
CA GLU A 227 8.52 22.30 32.03
C GLU A 227 8.48 20.85 32.55
N VAL A 228 7.36 20.14 32.42
CA VAL A 228 7.27 18.71 32.79
C VAL A 228 8.12 17.83 31.87
N ARG A 229 8.25 18.17 30.58
CA ARG A 229 9.15 17.48 29.65
C ARG A 229 10.61 17.74 29.98
N GLU A 230 10.97 18.96 30.38
CA GLU A 230 12.34 19.32 30.79
C GLU A 230 12.69 18.75 32.18
N ARG A 231 11.70 18.62 33.08
CA ARG A 231 11.86 17.98 34.40
C ARG A 231 11.86 16.44 34.35
N ARG A 232 11.46 15.81 33.23
CA ARG A 232 11.57 14.36 33.06
C ARG A 232 13.03 13.97 32.94
N LYS A 233 13.62 13.59 34.07
CA LYS A 233 15.05 13.35 34.18
C LYS A 233 15.56 12.23 33.29
N TRP A 234 14.76 11.23 32.91
CA TRP A 234 15.12 10.20 31.92
C TRP A 234 13.98 9.93 30.95
N SER A 235 14.30 9.77 29.66
CA SER A 235 13.36 9.27 28.65
C SER A 235 13.15 7.76 28.79
N LEU A 236 12.01 7.22 28.33
CA LEU A 236 11.75 5.77 28.37
C LEU A 236 12.80 4.97 27.57
N GLN A 237 13.33 5.57 26.51
CA GLN A 237 14.38 4.99 25.69
C GLN A 237 15.73 4.94 26.43
N GLU A 238 16.03 5.96 27.23
CA GLU A 238 17.21 6.03 28.10
C GLU A 238 17.15 5.03 29.27
N VAL A 239 15.97 4.83 29.85
CA VAL A 239 15.77 3.81 30.88
C VAL A 239 16.03 2.40 30.30
N ALA A 240 15.52 2.15 29.10
CA ALA A 240 15.69 0.87 28.42
C ALA A 240 17.15 0.60 28.03
N THR A 241 17.90 1.62 27.59
CA THR A 241 19.33 1.47 27.28
C THR A 241 20.17 1.30 28.53
N PHE A 242 19.86 2.00 29.63
CA PHE A 242 20.52 1.81 30.93
C PHE A 242 20.32 0.38 31.45
N GLN A 243 19.10 -0.16 31.40
CA GLN A 243 18.82 -1.53 31.84
C GLN A 243 19.56 -2.60 31.01
N ARG A 244 19.79 -2.33 29.71
CA ARG A 244 20.48 -3.26 28.81
C ARG A 244 22.00 -3.18 28.87
N THR A 245 22.55 -1.99 29.10
CA THR A 245 23.98 -1.72 28.91
C THR A 245 24.70 -1.28 30.18
N GLY A 246 23.96 -0.96 31.24
CA GLY A 246 24.49 -0.39 32.50
C GLY A 246 25.06 1.03 32.36
N LYS A 247 25.02 1.64 31.16
CA LYS A 247 25.59 2.97 30.91
C LYS A 247 24.54 4.06 31.12
N PRO A 248 24.77 5.02 32.02
CA PRO A 248 23.83 6.11 32.25
C PRO A 248 23.74 7.04 31.03
N PRO A 249 22.62 7.75 30.85
CA PRO A 249 22.45 8.72 29.77
C PRO A 249 23.51 9.84 29.81
N ALA A 250 23.87 10.35 28.64
CA ALA A 250 24.98 11.30 28.47
C ALA A 250 24.80 12.59 29.28
N HIS A 251 23.57 13.10 29.42
CA HIS A 251 23.31 14.30 30.23
C HIS A 251 23.54 14.07 31.73
N VAL A 252 23.32 12.85 32.23
CA VAL A 252 23.60 12.47 33.64
C VAL A 252 25.10 12.38 33.89
N VAL A 253 25.87 11.93 32.91
CA VAL A 253 27.34 11.88 32.99
C VAL A 253 27.91 13.31 33.02
N LEU A 254 27.43 14.19 32.14
CA LEU A 254 27.84 15.60 32.10
C LEU A 254 27.45 16.36 33.38
N GLU A 255 26.29 16.07 33.98
CA GLU A 255 25.88 16.69 35.25
C GLU A 255 26.76 16.23 36.42
N ARG A 256 27.16 14.95 36.46
CA ARG A 256 28.11 14.43 37.45
C ARG A 256 29.50 15.04 37.28
N GLU A 257 29.98 15.22 36.05
CA GLU A 257 31.26 15.89 35.79
C GLU A 257 31.24 17.36 36.18
N ARG A 258 30.13 18.07 35.93
CA ARG A 258 29.96 19.46 36.38
C ARG A 258 29.96 19.59 37.90
N ARG A 259 29.28 18.69 38.61
CA ARG A 259 29.32 18.66 40.08
C ARG A 259 30.71 18.34 40.62
N ARG A 260 31.40 17.37 40.02
CA ARG A 260 32.78 17.04 40.41
C ARG A 260 33.75 18.20 40.18
N LYS A 261 33.64 18.92 39.07
CA LYS A 261 34.44 20.13 38.81
C LYS A 261 34.15 21.24 39.81
N ALA A 262 32.88 21.45 40.16
CA ALA A 262 32.50 22.44 41.17
C ALA A 262 33.02 22.08 42.57
N GLU A 263 33.05 20.79 42.93
CA GLU A 263 33.65 20.31 44.18
C GLU A 263 35.18 20.43 44.18
N GLU A 264 35.85 20.18 43.05
CA GLU A 264 37.31 20.39 42.90
C GLU A 264 37.70 21.87 42.99
N GLU A 265 36.90 22.79 42.45
CA GLU A 265 37.11 24.24 42.63
C GLU A 265 36.91 24.67 44.08
N LYS A 266 35.93 24.08 44.78
CA LYS A 266 35.67 24.39 46.19
C LYS A 266 36.75 23.86 47.13
N GLY A 267 37.34 22.69 46.83
CA GLY A 267 38.45 22.12 47.61
C GLY A 267 39.81 22.80 47.39
N LYS A 268 40.03 23.43 46.22
CA LYS A 268 41.24 24.24 45.98
C LYS A 268 41.23 25.57 46.74
N GLY A 269 40.05 26.15 46.99
CA GLY A 269 39.92 27.36 47.81
C GLY A 269 40.26 27.16 49.30
N GLU A 270 40.16 25.93 49.81
CA GLU A 270 40.46 25.63 51.23
C GLU A 270 41.93 25.23 51.47
N THR A 271 42.68 24.85 50.44
CA THR A 271 44.09 24.44 50.56
C THR A 271 45.11 25.57 50.34
N GLU A 272 44.71 26.70 49.75
CA GLU A 272 45.55 27.92 49.71
C GLU A 272 45.51 28.75 51.00
N ALA A 273 44.62 28.45 51.95
CA ALA A 273 44.55 29.15 53.24
C ALA A 273 45.49 28.58 54.33
N ILE A 274 46.29 27.55 54.03
CA ILE A 274 47.20 26.91 54.99
C ILE A 274 48.60 26.72 54.37
N VAL A 275 49.24 27.82 53.93
CA VAL A 275 50.70 27.98 53.93
C VAL A 275 51.01 29.47 54.13
N VAL A 276 50.96 29.93 55.39
CA VAL A 276 51.70 31.11 55.85
C VAL A 276 52.24 30.75 57.23
N ASP A 277 53.50 30.31 57.26
CA ASP A 277 54.42 30.58 58.36
C ASP A 277 55.40 31.65 57.85
#